data_AF-A0A8S9YRI8-F1
#
_entry.id   AF-A0A8S9YRI8-F1
#
_cell.length_a   1.000
_cell.length_b   1.000
_cell.length_c   1.000
_cell.angle_alpha   90.00
_cell.angle_beta   90.00
_cell.angle_gamma   90.00
#
_symmetry.space_group_name_H-M   'P 1'
#
loop_
_entity.id
_entity.type
_entity.pdbx_description
1 polymer ?
#
loop_
_entity_poly.entity_id
_entity_poly.type
_entity_poly.pdbx_seq_one_letter_code
_entity_poly.pdbx_strand_id
1 'polypeptide(L)'
;MVCFIGVVISLALVQIVTSTLYCYRGTYPTPMKLHQLTIVPNCAYCSYHESRRKGRLTNVYYGCARNCKSFENRSEMQECCQTSLCNGKLAGNDPRKR
;
A
#
# COMPACT_ATOMS: atom_id res chain seq x y z
N MET A 1 -3.31 -52.01 -14.32
CA MET A 1 -2.36 -50.99 -13.87
C MET A 1 -2.38 -49.85 -14.88
N VAL A 2 -3.07 -48.76 -14.57
CA VAL A 2 -3.19 -47.60 -15.47
C VAL A 2 -2.25 -46.52 -14.92
N CYS A 3 -1.25 -46.14 -15.72
CA CYS A 3 -0.21 -45.18 -15.33
C CYS A 3 -0.81 -43.77 -15.16
N PHE A 4 -0.78 -43.26 -13.93
CA PHE A 4 -1.06 -41.86 -13.58
C PHE A 4 0.09 -40.95 -14.05
N ILE A 5 0.04 -40.43 -15.28
CA ILE A 5 0.98 -39.40 -15.77
C ILE A 5 0.25 -38.06 -16.01
N GLY A 6 -0.82 -37.80 -15.26
CA GLY A 6 -1.72 -36.65 -15.49
C GLY A 6 -1.75 -35.57 -14.41
N VAL A 7 -0.93 -35.64 -13.35
CA VAL A 7 -1.14 -34.81 -12.14
C VAL A 7 0.11 -34.06 -11.69
N VAL A 8 0.95 -33.59 -12.61
CA VAL A 8 2.14 -32.78 -12.24
C VAL A 8 2.20 -31.43 -12.95
N ILE A 9 1.46 -31.23 -14.05
CA ILE A 9 1.56 -29.98 -14.83
C ILE A 9 0.64 -28.86 -14.28
N SER A 10 -0.30 -29.18 -13.39
CA SER A 10 -1.28 -28.19 -12.88
C SER A 10 -0.81 -27.37 -11.68
N LEU A 11 0.27 -27.73 -10.98
CA LEU A 11 0.72 -27.01 -9.78
C LEU A 11 1.62 -25.81 -10.09
N ALA A 12 2.21 -25.72 -11.28
CA ALA A 12 3.10 -24.61 -11.66
C ALA A 12 2.34 -23.38 -12.21
N LEU A 13 1.08 -23.53 -12.64
CA LEU A 13 0.27 -22.44 -13.21
C LEU A 13 -0.59 -21.69 -12.17
N VAL A 14 -0.76 -22.24 -10.97
CA VAL A 14 -1.69 -21.70 -9.96
C VAL A 14 -1.06 -20.61 -9.06
N GLN A 15 0.22 -20.29 -9.24
CA GLN A 15 0.90 -19.26 -8.43
C GLN A 15 1.35 -18.01 -9.21
N ILE A 16 1.05 -17.90 -10.50
CA ILE A 16 1.34 -16.69 -11.29
C ILE A 16 0.10 -15.78 -11.38
N VAL A 17 -0.79 -15.83 -10.38
CA VAL A 17 -1.54 -14.64 -10.00
C VAL A 17 -0.60 -13.85 -9.09
N THR A 18 0.49 -13.33 -9.64
CA THR A 18 1.18 -12.20 -9.02
C THR A 18 0.17 -11.07 -9.07
N SER A 19 -0.61 -10.90 -7.99
CA SER A 19 -1.53 -9.80 -7.84
C SER A 19 -0.72 -8.51 -8.00
N THR A 20 -0.76 -7.92 -9.20
CA THR A 20 -0.09 -6.66 -9.47
C THR A 20 -0.81 -5.58 -8.68
N LEU A 21 -0.35 -5.34 -7.47
CA LEU A 21 -0.88 -4.30 -6.61
C LEU A 21 -0.35 -2.97 -7.11
N TYR A 22 -1.27 -2.07 -7.42
CA TYR A 22 -0.95 -0.70 -7.82
C TYR A 22 -1.05 0.19 -6.60
N CYS A 23 0.05 0.84 -6.22
CA CYS A 23 0.07 1.75 -5.07
C CYS A 23 0.41 3.16 -5.52
N TYR A 24 -0.17 4.15 -4.84
CA TYR A 24 0.29 5.51 -4.97
C TYR A 24 1.66 5.68 -4.33
N ARG A 25 2.54 6.44 -5.01
CA ARG A 25 3.85 6.83 -4.49
C ARG A 25 4.01 8.34 -4.57
N GLY A 26 4.43 8.95 -3.46
CA GLY A 26 4.65 10.40 -3.36
C GLY A 26 4.84 10.89 -1.93
N THR A 27 5.30 12.12 -1.77
CA THR A 27 5.44 12.80 -0.47
C THR A 27 4.79 14.18 -0.56
N TYR A 28 4.05 14.58 0.47
CA TYR A 28 3.33 15.84 0.52
C TYR A 28 3.62 16.56 1.85
N PRO A 29 4.27 17.73 1.82
CA PRO A 29 4.28 18.61 2.98
C PRO A 29 2.87 19.18 3.14
N THR A 30 2.29 19.07 4.33
CA THR A 30 0.99 19.69 4.62
C THR A 30 1.19 21.13 5.10
N PRO A 31 0.37 22.10 4.64
CA PRO A 31 -0.83 21.93 3.83
C PRO A 31 -0.56 22.20 2.34
N MET A 32 -0.17 21.22 1.52
CA MET A 32 -0.04 21.43 0.07
C MET A 32 -0.54 20.27 -0.79
N LYS A 33 -1.14 20.69 -1.92
CA LYS A 33 -2.00 19.98 -2.88
C LYS A 33 -1.36 18.71 -3.45
N LEU A 34 -2.23 17.77 -3.82
CA LEU A 34 -1.93 16.49 -4.45
C LEU A 34 -1.06 16.67 -5.71
N HIS A 35 0.25 16.56 -5.56
CA HIS A 35 1.23 16.53 -6.64
C HIS A 35 1.41 15.11 -7.18
N GLN A 36 0.91 14.89 -8.40
CA GLN A 36 1.21 13.77 -9.30
C GLN A 36 1.50 12.42 -8.62
N LEU A 37 0.44 11.67 -8.32
CA LEU A 37 0.53 10.31 -7.82
C LEU A 37 1.10 9.40 -8.92
N THR A 38 2.29 8.84 -8.70
CA THR A 38 2.82 7.80 -9.61
C THR A 38 2.32 6.44 -9.15
N ILE A 39 1.84 5.64 -10.08
CA ILE A 39 1.35 4.28 -9.82
C ILE A 39 2.51 3.31 -9.99
N VAL A 40 2.83 2.56 -8.93
CA VAL A 40 3.89 1.53 -8.96
C VAL A 40 3.26 0.13 -8.95
N PRO A 41 3.58 -0.75 -9.93
CA PRO A 41 3.13 -2.13 -9.95
C PRO A 41 4.01 -3.04 -9.07
N ASN A 42 3.58 -4.29 -8.87
CA ASN A 42 4.32 -5.35 -8.17
C ASN A 42 4.60 -5.08 -6.68
N CYS A 43 3.68 -4.39 -6.02
CA CYS A 43 3.70 -4.18 -4.58
C CYS A 43 3.06 -5.38 -3.84
N ALA A 44 3.52 -5.69 -2.63
CA ALA A 44 2.78 -6.61 -1.76
C ALA A 44 1.78 -5.84 -0.87
N TYR A 45 2.14 -4.62 -0.49
CA TYR A 45 1.32 -3.71 0.31
C TYR A 45 1.47 -2.28 -0.19
N CYS A 46 0.39 -1.50 -0.12
CA CYS A 46 0.45 -0.05 -0.20
C CYS A 46 0.56 0.53 1.21
N SER A 47 1.41 1.55 1.36
CA SER A 47 1.59 2.26 2.63
C SER A 47 1.11 3.70 2.55
N TYR A 48 0.57 4.18 3.66
CA TYR A 48 0.24 5.56 3.96
C TYR A 48 0.96 5.91 5.26
N HIS A 49 1.74 6.99 5.28
CA HIS A 49 2.49 7.40 6.47
C HIS A 49 2.33 8.89 6.73
N GLU A 50 1.95 9.27 7.94
CA GLU A 50 1.86 10.63 8.41
C GLU A 50 2.98 10.94 9.39
N SER A 51 3.54 12.14 9.29
CA SER A 51 4.45 12.69 10.30
C SER A 51 3.89 13.99 10.85
N ARG A 52 3.90 14.10 12.17
CA ARG A 52 3.35 15.19 12.97
C ARG A 52 4.45 15.80 13.82
N ARG A 53 4.56 17.14 13.77
CA ARG A 53 5.40 17.90 14.70
C ARG A 53 4.49 18.74 15.59
N LYS A 54 4.65 18.58 16.91
CA LYS A 54 3.83 19.27 17.92
C LYS A 54 2.31 19.10 17.68
N GLY A 55 1.89 17.88 17.33
CA GLY A 55 0.48 17.56 17.05
C GLY A 55 -0.07 18.07 15.71
N ARG A 56 0.71 18.80 14.92
CA ARG A 56 0.31 19.25 13.58
C ARG A 56 0.86 18.31 12.52
N LEU A 57 0.01 17.91 11.58
CA LEU A 57 0.43 17.16 10.39
C LEU A 57 1.44 18.00 9.61
N THR A 58 2.60 17.42 9.33
CA THR A 58 3.71 18.07 8.61
C THR A 58 3.99 17.42 7.27
N ASN A 59 4.00 16.09 7.21
CA ASN A 59 4.29 15.35 6.00
C ASN A 59 3.37 14.14 5.88
N VAL A 60 3.03 13.81 4.65
CA VAL A 60 2.34 12.57 4.28
C VAL A 60 3.13 11.86 3.20
N TYR A 61 3.37 10.57 3.37
CA TYR A 61 4.10 9.72 2.45
C TYR A 61 3.19 8.59 1.98
N TYR A 62 3.21 8.33 0.68
CA TYR A 62 2.53 7.21 0.05
C TYR A 62 3.59 6.34 -0.57
N GLY A 63 3.46 5.03 -0.37
CA GLY A 63 4.46 4.11 -0.84
C GLY A 63 3.92 2.72 -1.12
N CYS A 64 4.89 1.89 -1.45
CA CYS A 64 4.76 0.49 -1.78
C CYS A 64 5.81 -0.24 -0.96
N ALA A 65 5.41 -1.31 -0.27
CA ALA A 65 6.29 -2.08 0.57
C ALA A 65 6.11 -3.59 0.33
N ARG A 66 7.20 -4.35 0.47
CA ARG A 66 7.15 -5.83 0.49
C ARG A 66 6.61 -6.34 1.82
N ASN A 67 6.99 -5.68 2.91
CA ASN A 67 6.47 -5.89 4.26
C ASN A 67 6.04 -4.54 4.82
N CYS A 68 4.85 -4.48 5.39
CA CYS A 68 4.28 -3.25 5.95
C CYS A 68 3.61 -3.57 7.28
N LYS A 69 3.87 -2.76 8.31
CA LYS A 69 3.21 -2.86 9.62
C LYS A 69 2.53 -1.53 9.92
N SER A 70 1.25 -1.58 10.29
CA SER A 70 0.51 -0.40 10.72
C SER A 70 0.89 -0.05 12.15
N PHE A 71 1.04 1.25 12.45
CA PHE A 71 1.28 1.77 13.79
C PHE A 71 0.76 3.21 13.90
N GLU A 72 0.44 3.65 15.11
CA GLU A 72 0.13 5.06 15.38
C GLU A 72 0.81 5.47 16.70
N ASN A 73 1.48 6.62 16.69
CA ASN A 73 2.07 7.25 17.86
C ASN A 73 1.83 8.77 17.82
N ARG A 74 2.31 9.51 18.83
CA ARG A 74 2.06 10.97 18.94
C ARG A 74 2.65 11.80 17.80
N SER A 75 3.68 11.30 17.13
CA SER A 75 4.44 11.99 16.10
C SER A 75 4.28 11.38 14.71
N GLU A 76 3.82 10.14 14.59
CA GLU A 76 3.82 9.40 13.34
C GLU A 76 2.68 8.38 13.30
N MET A 77 2.14 8.15 12.12
CA MET A 77 1.15 7.12 11.85
C MET A 77 1.53 6.41 10.56
N GLN A 78 1.46 5.10 10.52
CA GLN A 78 1.59 4.31 9.30
C GLN A 78 0.41 3.35 9.19
N GLU A 79 -0.20 3.30 8.03
CA GLU A 79 -1.23 2.33 7.69
C GLU A 79 -0.88 1.59 6.40
N CYS A 80 -1.22 0.32 6.37
CA CYS A 80 -0.88 -0.62 5.32
C CYS A 80 -2.14 -1.30 4.79
N CYS A 81 -2.21 -1.51 3.48
CA CYS A 81 -3.35 -2.17 2.84
C CYS A 81 -2.91 -2.96 1.59
N GLN A 82 -3.69 -3.98 1.21
CA GLN A 82 -3.35 -4.94 0.14
C GLN A 82 -4.27 -4.84 -1.09
N THR A 83 -4.99 -3.73 -1.25
CA THR A 83 -5.89 -3.49 -2.40
C THR A 83 -5.37 -2.36 -3.26
N SER A 84 -5.57 -2.42 -4.58
CA SER A 84 -5.01 -1.41 -5.48
C SER A 84 -5.51 0.00 -5.12
N LEU A 85 -4.58 0.96 -5.05
CA LEU A 85 -4.79 2.38 -4.75
C LEU A 85 -5.42 2.64 -3.36
N CYS A 86 -5.37 1.66 -2.47
CA CYS A 86 -6.00 1.76 -1.15
C CYS A 86 -5.39 2.84 -0.27
N ASN A 87 -4.09 3.12 -0.40
CA ASN A 87 -3.41 4.17 0.35
C ASN A 87 -3.95 5.58 0.03
N GLY A 88 -4.61 5.78 -1.12
CA GLY A 88 -5.34 7.02 -1.40
C GLY A 88 -6.67 7.13 -0.64
N LYS A 89 -7.35 6.01 -0.38
CA LYS A 89 -8.56 6.00 0.47
C LYS A 89 -8.21 6.26 1.93
N LEU A 90 -7.08 5.71 2.40
CA LEU A 90 -6.57 5.97 3.76
C LEU A 90 -6.38 7.47 4.03
N ALA A 91 -5.93 8.21 3.02
CA ALA A 91 -5.77 9.66 3.13
C ALA A 91 -7.08 10.46 3.25
N GLY A 92 -8.15 9.98 2.61
CA GLY A 92 -9.47 10.62 2.57
C GLY A 92 -10.43 10.16 3.67
N ASN A 93 -10.17 9.00 4.29
CA ASN A 93 -10.92 8.47 5.42
C ASN A 93 -10.36 8.90 6.79
N ASP A 94 -9.29 9.70 6.86
CA ASP A 94 -8.86 10.27 8.14
C ASP A 94 -9.98 11.18 8.69
N PRO A 95 -10.65 10.79 9.79
CA PRO A 95 -11.78 11.54 10.33
C PRO A 95 -11.39 12.95 10.79
N ARG A 96 -10.09 13.26 10.90
CA ARG A 96 -9.55 14.59 11.25
C ARG A 96 -9.49 15.55 10.05
N LYS A 97 -9.81 15.09 8.83
CA LYS A 97 -9.90 15.91 7.60
C LYS A 97 -11.35 16.17 7.14
N ARG A 98 -12.36 15.67 7.87
CA ARG A 98 -13.78 16.00 7.69
C ARG A 98 -14.19 17.17 8.58
#